data_AF-A0A264Y8F4-F1
#
_entry.id   AF-A0A264Y8F4-F1
#
_cell.length_a   1.000
_cell.length_b   1.000
_cell.length_c   1.000
_cell.angle_alpha   90.00
_cell.angle_beta   90.00
_cell.angle_gamma   90.00
#
_symmetry.space_group_name_H-M   'P 1'
#
loop_
_entity.id
_entity.type
_entity.pdbx_description
1 polymer ?
#
loop_
_entity_poly.entity_id
_entity_poly.type
_entity_poly.pdbx_seq_one_letter_code
_entity_poly.pdbx_strand_id
1 'polypeptide(L)' 'MHSKEGWGFVNKDGEEIISCKYEDADYFWFGAETAEVKLNGEWITIDKTGKQVTE' A
#
# COMPACT_ATOMS: atom_id res chain seq x y z
N MET A 1 -5.16 -2.02 -5.86
CA MET A 1 -6.21 -1.46 -6.73
C MET A 1 -5.90 0.00 -7.03
N HIS A 2 -6.37 0.51 -8.17
CA HIS A 2 -6.21 1.91 -8.53
C HIS A 2 -7.59 2.58 -8.57
N SER A 3 -7.79 3.60 -7.73
CA SER A 3 -9.00 4.42 -7.70
C SER A 3 -8.72 5.81 -8.27
N LYS A 4 -9.73 6.68 -8.27
CA LYS A 4 -9.57 8.09 -8.68
C LYS A 4 -8.73 8.91 -7.68
N GLU A 5 -8.58 8.42 -6.45
CA GLU A 5 -7.89 9.08 -5.34
C GLU A 5 -6.46 8.54 -5.13
N GLY A 6 -6.11 7.43 -5.78
CA GLY A 6 -4.78 6.84 -5.75
C GLY A 6 -4.78 5.32 -5.71
N TRP A 7 -3.67 4.75 -5.28
CA TRP A 7 -3.47 3.33 -5.05
C TRP A 7 -3.84 2.95 -3.61
N GLY A 8 -4.48 1.79 -3.49
CA GLY A 8 -4.79 1.12 -2.23
C GLY A 8 -4.66 -0.39 -2.37
N PHE A 9 -4.84 -1.11 -1.27
CA PHE A 9 -4.66 -2.56 -1.23
C PHE A 9 -5.95 -3.26 -0.82
N VAL A 10 -6.24 -4.35 -1.51
CA VAL A 10 -7.39 -5.22 -1.23
C VAL A 10 -6.90 -6.61 -0.85
N ASN A 11 -7.68 -7.33 -0.05
CA ASN A 11 -7.44 -8.75 0.19
C ASN A 11 -7.88 -9.61 -1.01
N LYS A 12 -7.76 -10.93 -0.88
CA LYS A 12 -8.16 -11.89 -1.91
C LYS A 12 -9.66 -11.89 -2.18
N ASP A 13 -10.46 -11.49 -1.20
CA ASP A 13 -11.91 -11.37 -1.29
C ASP A 13 -12.34 -10.04 -1.95
N GLY A 14 -11.38 -9.17 -2.26
CA GLY A 14 -11.62 -7.85 -2.87
C GLY A 14 -12.00 -6.76 -1.86
N GLU A 15 -11.93 -7.03 -0.56
CA GLU A 15 -12.18 -6.05 0.49
C GLU A 15 -11.00 -5.10 0.63
N GLU A 16 -11.28 -3.81 0.77
CA GLU A 16 -10.27 -2.80 1.02
C GLU A 16 -9.62 -3.02 2.40
N ILE A 17 -8.30 -3.22 2.39
CA ILE A 17 -7.47 -3.31 3.61
C ILE A 17 -6.75 -2.00 3.84
N ILE A 18 -6.30 -1.36 2.77
CA ILE A 18 -5.60 -0.09 2.83
C ILE A 18 -6.24 0.86 1.82
N SER A 19 -6.79 1.97 2.32
CA SER A 19 -7.49 2.94 1.50
C SER A 19 -6.63 3.54 0.40
N CYS A 20 -7.29 3.90 -0.69
CA CYS A 20 -6.64 4.45 -1.87
C CYS A 20 -6.17 5.89 -1.63
N LYS A 21 -5.00 6.05 -1.00
CA LYS A 21 -4.40 7.34 -0.64
C LYS A 21 -2.98 7.54 -1.15
N TYR A 22 -2.41 6.53 -1.81
CA TYR A 22 -1.03 6.57 -2.29
C TYR A 22 -1.00 7.03 -3.74
N GLU A 23 -0.01 7.84 -4.09
CA GLU A 23 0.19 8.29 -5.48
C GLU A 23 0.69 7.14 -6.37
N ASP A 24 1.46 6.23 -5.77
CA ASP A 24 1.98 5.03 -6.38
C ASP A 24 2.12 3.94 -5.33
N ALA A 25 2.07 2.67 -5.73
CA ALA A 25 2.20 1.57 -4.80
C ALA A 25 2.78 0.33 -5.49
N ASP A 26 3.80 -0.23 -4.87
CA ASP A 26 4.33 -1.53 -5.28
C ASP A 26 3.54 -2.66 -4.63
N TYR A 27 3.62 -3.86 -5.22
CA TYR A 27 2.89 -5.02 -4.71
C TYR A 27 3.63 -5.64 -3.52
N PHE A 28 2.88 -6.20 -2.55
CA PHE A 28 3.48 -7.07 -1.54
C PHE A 28 4.08 -8.30 -2.23
N TRP A 29 5.41 -8.38 -2.27
CA TRP A 29 6.11 -9.50 -2.88
C TRP A 29 5.77 -10.80 -2.14
N PHE A 30 5.86 -11.94 -2.83
CA PHE A 30 5.57 -13.23 -2.22
C PHE A 30 6.51 -13.49 -1.02
N GLY A 31 5.92 -13.56 0.17
CA GLY A 31 6.66 -13.72 1.43
C GLY A 31 7.10 -12.41 2.10
N ALA A 32 6.89 -11.25 1.47
CA ALA A 32 7.15 -9.96 2.10
C ALA A 32 6.05 -9.61 3.11
N GLU A 33 6.45 -8.96 4.20
CA GLU A 33 5.54 -8.38 5.19
C GLU A 33 5.31 -6.89 4.96
N THR A 34 6.08 -6.30 4.03
CA THR A 34 6.07 -4.88 3.71
C THR A 34 5.94 -4.65 2.20
N ALA A 35 5.50 -3.44 1.85
CA ALA A 35 5.46 -2.91 0.48
C ALA A 35 5.92 -1.45 0.50
N GLU A 36 6.48 -0.99 -0.61
CA GLU A 36 6.83 0.42 -0.80
C GLU A 36 5.68 1.16 -1.49
N VAL A 37 5.35 2.33 -0.97
CA VAL A 37 4.28 3.18 -1.49
C VAL A 37 4.73 4.62 -1.53
N LYS A 38 4.22 5.37 -2.50
CA LYS A 38 4.49 6.79 -2.65
C LYS A 38 3.40 7.62 -1.98
N LEU A 39 3.79 8.42 -0.99
CA LEU A 39 2.92 9.31 -0.25
C LEU A 39 3.54 10.71 -0.17
N ASN A 40 2.82 11.73 -0.62
CA ASN A 40 3.27 13.13 -0.62
C ASN A 40 4.60 13.36 -1.36
N GLY A 41 4.84 12.62 -2.44
CA GLY A 41 6.06 12.69 -3.24
C GLY A 41 7.21 11.81 -2.74
N GLU A 42 7.11 11.19 -1.56
CA GLU A 42 8.15 10.37 -0.95
C GLU A 42 7.77 8.89 -0.93
N TRP A 43 8.77 8.01 -1.08
CA TRP A 43 8.58 6.57 -0.94
C TRP A 43 8.71 6.18 0.53
N ILE A 44 7.68 5.53 1.07
CA ILE A 44 7.65 4.99 2.42
C ILE A 44 7.37 3.49 2.38
N THR A 45 7.90 2.77 3.37
CA THR A 45 7.61 1.35 3.56
C THR A 45 6.41 1.20 4.48
N ILE A 46 5.44 0.41 4.07
CA ILE A 46 4.25 0.08 4.87
C ILE A 46 4.15 -1.43 5.10
N ASP A 47 3.54 -1.85 6.21
CA ASP A 47 3.17 -3.24 6.44
C ASP A 47 1.78 -3.57 5.85
N LYS A 48 1.36 -4.83 5.95
CA LYS A 48 0.07 -5.35 5.44
C LYS A 48 -1.18 -4.67 6.01
N THR A 49 -1.05 -3.95 7.12
CA THR A 49 -2.10 -3.13 7.74
C THR A 49 -2.10 -1.67 7.25
N GLY A 50 -1.13 -1.29 6.40
CA GLY A 50 -0.99 0.06 5.87
C GLY A 50 -0.33 1.05 6.83
N LYS A 51 0.25 0.56 7.94
CA LYS A 51 1.07 1.40 8.81
C LYS A 51 2.48 1.50 8.24
N GLN A 52 3.06 2.68 8.39
CA GLN A 52 4.43 2.91 8.01
C GLN A 52 5.37 2.14 8.94
N VAL A 53 6.31 1.40 8.36
CA VAL A 53 7.38 0.73 9.09
C VAL A 53 8.57 1.69 9.13
N THR A 54 8.91 2.13 10.33
CA THR A 54 10.12 2.90 10.63
C THR A 54 11.01 2.06 11.53
N GLU A 55 12.32 2.04 11.27
CA GLU A 55 13.31 1.39 12.14
C GLU A 55 13.34 2.01 13.54
#